data_AF-A0A2N0LTQ9-F1
#
_entry.id   AF-A0A2N0LTQ9-F1
#
_cell.length_a   1.000
_cell.length_b   1.000
_cell.length_c   1.000
_cell.angle_alpha   90.00
_cell.angle_beta   90.00
_cell.angle_gamma   90.00
#
_symmetry.space_group_name_H-M   'P 1'
#
loop_
_entity.id
_entity.type
_entity.pdbx_description
1 polymer ?
#
loop_
_entity_poly.entity_id
_entity_poly.type
_entity_poly.pdbx_seq_one_letter_code
_entity_poly.pdbx_strand_id
1 'polypeptide(L)'
;MVSESGADEAALFESYKTLHPLDIVLAKQMLIEAKDVMDSVGVQFFLRQGTCLGAIRDQDFIPWDDDLDLGCVIGLNGVTEDMIEPVFDAFRDRGYYVNVESNDRWIAAGMIKSSLRVDLTFFRIIDDSIFHFPMIWMPTHLFSNLKEIQFMGGNYLVPNPPEEYLRTKYGPDWITPKKVYEQDVLDQVMKSPTFKIPTSQAQTSTKLRILDRQNRSVRGAEVNVVGLAETTTDDDGYIEFGLPYQDMYMLVIRFDDHKEILYQEFLIPGLSYVYKADPSINNGRFMVLTEEPEAV
;
A
#
# COMPACT_ATOMS: atom_id res chain seq x y z
N MET A 1 -1.32 -27.92 -3.66
CA MET A 1 -2.14 -28.42 -2.55
C MET A 1 -2.72 -27.18 -1.90
N VAL A 2 -4.05 -27.03 -1.88
CA VAL A 2 -4.71 -25.95 -1.13
C VAL A 2 -4.38 -26.18 0.34
N SER A 3 -3.83 -25.19 1.02
CA SER A 3 -3.53 -25.29 2.45
C SER A 3 -4.84 -25.57 3.21
N GLU A 4 -4.80 -26.37 4.27
CA GLU A 4 -5.99 -26.66 5.10
C GLU A 4 -6.60 -25.38 5.72
N SER A 5 -5.86 -24.26 5.73
CA SER A 5 -6.29 -22.95 6.20
C SER A 5 -6.96 -22.08 5.13
N GLY A 6 -6.92 -22.45 3.84
CA GLY A 6 -7.36 -21.59 2.73
C GLY A 6 -6.45 -20.40 2.46
N ALA A 7 -5.29 -20.32 3.14
CA ALA A 7 -4.29 -19.29 2.95
C ALA A 7 -3.30 -19.70 1.85
N ASP A 8 -3.39 -19.05 0.70
CA ASP A 8 -2.47 -19.23 -0.43
C ASP A 8 -2.32 -17.94 -1.24
N GLU A 9 -1.51 -18.00 -2.29
CA GLU A 9 -1.26 -16.89 -3.21
C GLU A 9 -2.55 -16.35 -3.83
N ALA A 10 -3.44 -17.23 -4.30
CA ALA A 10 -4.68 -16.81 -4.93
C ALA A 10 -5.59 -16.07 -3.95
N ALA A 11 -5.68 -16.54 -2.70
CA ALA A 11 -6.41 -15.86 -1.65
C ALA A 11 -5.83 -14.48 -1.33
N LEU A 12 -4.50 -14.35 -1.25
CA LEU A 12 -3.85 -13.05 -1.01
C LEU A 12 -4.14 -12.07 -2.16
N PHE A 13 -3.93 -12.48 -3.41
CA PHE A 13 -4.15 -11.62 -4.57
C PHE A 13 -5.63 -11.26 -4.78
N GLU A 14 -6.55 -12.15 -4.43
CA GLU A 14 -7.98 -11.83 -4.42
C GLU A 14 -8.31 -10.77 -3.36
N SER A 15 -7.68 -10.81 -2.19
CA SER A 15 -7.89 -9.81 -1.14
C SER A 15 -7.50 -8.38 -1.56
N TYR A 16 -6.53 -8.23 -2.48
CA TYR A 16 -6.18 -6.92 -3.04
C TYR A 16 -7.20 -6.41 -4.06
N LYS A 17 -7.90 -7.31 -4.76
CA LYS A 17 -8.88 -6.97 -5.80
C LYS A 17 -10.25 -6.69 -5.21
N THR A 18 -10.63 -7.48 -4.21
CA THR A 18 -11.95 -7.42 -3.59
C THR A 18 -11.80 -7.08 -2.11
N LEU A 19 -11.94 -5.80 -1.78
CA LEU A 19 -11.84 -5.33 -0.40
C LEU A 19 -13.06 -5.82 0.40
N HIS A 20 -12.80 -6.59 1.44
CA HIS A 20 -13.83 -7.08 2.35
C HIS A 20 -13.77 -6.28 3.66
N PRO A 21 -14.91 -5.73 4.15
CA PRO A 21 -14.94 -5.07 5.44
C PRO A 21 -14.37 -5.96 6.55
N LEU A 22 -13.54 -5.36 7.40
CA LEU A 22 -12.80 -6.05 8.45
C LEU A 22 -13.73 -6.81 9.40
N ASP A 23 -13.49 -8.11 9.56
CA ASP A 23 -14.02 -8.85 10.70
C ASP A 23 -13.21 -8.46 11.95
N ILE A 24 -13.80 -7.60 12.79
CA ILE A 24 -13.16 -7.04 14.00
C ILE A 24 -12.69 -8.15 14.97
N VAL A 25 -13.44 -9.25 15.09
CA VAL A 25 -13.09 -10.34 16.01
C VAL A 25 -11.86 -11.07 15.48
N LEU A 26 -11.85 -11.37 14.18
CA LEU A 26 -10.72 -12.00 13.52
C LEU A 26 -9.49 -11.07 13.51
N ALA A 27 -9.67 -9.78 13.21
CA ALA A 27 -8.60 -8.78 13.21
C ALA A 27 -7.95 -8.62 14.57
N LYS A 28 -8.74 -8.57 15.64
CA LYS A 28 -8.21 -8.60 17.01
C LYS A 28 -7.37 -9.86 17.26
N GLN A 29 -7.87 -11.03 16.84
CA GLN A 29 -7.14 -12.29 17.02
C GLN A 29 -5.82 -12.32 16.24
N MET A 30 -5.83 -11.88 14.98
CA MET A 30 -4.64 -11.84 14.12
C MET A 30 -3.63 -10.79 14.59
N LEU A 31 -4.09 -9.66 15.14
CA LEU A 31 -3.18 -8.65 15.71
C LEU A 31 -2.46 -9.17 16.97
N ILE A 32 -3.18 -9.90 17.84
CA ILE A 32 -2.57 -10.58 19.01
C ILE A 32 -1.57 -11.64 18.53
N GLU A 33 -1.94 -12.44 17.53
CA GLU A 33 -1.07 -13.50 17.01
C GLU A 33 0.19 -12.93 16.34
N ALA A 34 0.05 -11.86 15.56
CA ALA A 34 1.17 -11.13 14.97
C ALA A 34 2.09 -10.58 16.08
N LYS A 35 1.52 -10.02 17.15
CA LYS A 35 2.31 -9.58 18.31
C LYS A 35 3.08 -10.73 18.95
N ASP A 36 2.45 -11.87 19.18
CA ASP A 36 3.11 -13.05 19.76
C ASP A 36 4.28 -13.55 18.87
N VAL A 37 4.10 -13.52 17.54
CA VAL A 37 5.16 -13.86 16.58
C VAL A 37 6.32 -12.89 16.70
N MET A 38 6.06 -11.59 16.59
CA MET A 38 7.07 -10.54 16.64
C MET A 38 7.83 -10.53 17.97
N ASP A 39 7.12 -10.68 19.10
CA ASP A 39 7.71 -10.76 20.44
C ASP A 39 8.61 -12.01 20.59
N SER A 40 8.23 -13.15 19.98
CA SER A 40 9.00 -14.41 20.06
C SER A 40 10.37 -14.34 19.37
N VAL A 41 10.49 -13.46 18.37
CA VAL A 41 11.74 -13.20 17.64
C VAL A 41 12.40 -11.87 18.07
N GLY A 42 11.86 -11.20 19.09
CA GLY A 42 12.43 -9.99 19.67
C GLY A 42 12.35 -8.75 18.78
N VAL A 43 11.41 -8.69 17.83
CA VAL A 43 11.25 -7.56 16.89
C VAL A 43 10.12 -6.65 17.35
N GLN A 44 10.41 -5.38 17.57
CA GLN A 44 9.40 -4.36 17.81
C GLN A 44 8.78 -3.88 16.49
N PHE A 45 7.46 -3.74 16.47
CA PHE A 45 6.70 -3.20 15.35
C PHE A 45 5.74 -2.11 15.82
N PHE A 46 5.28 -1.29 14.88
CA PHE A 46 4.25 -0.28 15.11
C PHE A 46 3.03 -0.52 14.21
N LEU A 47 1.86 -0.13 14.70
CA LEU A 47 0.64 -0.05 13.89
C LEU A 47 0.81 1.10 12.90
N ARG A 48 0.37 0.89 11.66
CA ARG A 48 0.49 1.88 10.61
C ARG A 48 -0.82 1.99 9.80
N GLN A 49 -0.86 2.91 8.83
CA GLN A 49 -2.05 3.27 8.02
C GLN A 49 -3.40 3.24 8.77
N GLY A 50 -4.39 2.51 8.24
CA GLY A 50 -5.76 2.38 8.72
C GLY A 50 -5.82 1.74 10.11
N THR A 51 -4.94 0.77 10.39
CA THR A 51 -4.81 0.17 11.72
C THR A 51 -4.41 1.21 12.77
N CYS A 52 -3.40 2.04 12.50
CA CYS A 52 -3.02 3.15 13.39
C CYS A 52 -4.09 4.24 13.46
N LEU A 53 -4.72 4.56 12.32
CA LEU A 53 -5.77 5.57 12.25
C LEU A 53 -6.96 5.18 13.12
N GLY A 54 -7.45 3.95 13.01
CA GLY A 54 -8.52 3.41 13.85
C GLY A 54 -8.13 3.42 15.32
N ALA A 55 -6.94 2.89 15.65
CA ALA A 55 -6.46 2.81 17.02
C ALA A 55 -6.39 4.18 17.72
N ILE A 56 -6.06 5.26 16.98
CA ILE A 56 -5.95 6.61 17.54
C ILE A 56 -7.26 7.39 17.47
N ARG A 57 -7.94 7.39 16.32
CA ARG A 57 -9.15 8.18 16.08
C ARG A 57 -10.38 7.55 16.73
N ASP A 58 -10.57 6.26 16.48
CA ASP A 58 -11.81 5.55 16.81
C ASP A 58 -11.68 4.75 18.12
N GLN A 59 -10.43 4.53 18.58
CA GLN A 59 -10.11 3.60 19.68
C GLN A 59 -10.62 2.17 19.39
N ASP A 60 -10.80 1.86 18.10
CA ASP A 60 -11.28 0.60 17.54
C ASP A 60 -10.72 0.43 16.11
N PHE A 61 -10.94 -0.71 15.47
CA PHE A 61 -10.67 -0.85 14.04
C PHE A 61 -11.69 -0.08 13.20
N ILE A 62 -11.27 0.37 12.01
CA ILE A 62 -12.18 1.02 11.06
C ILE A 62 -13.08 -0.05 10.44
N PRO A 63 -14.42 0.02 10.55
CA PRO A 63 -15.30 -1.08 10.11
C PRO A 63 -15.31 -1.36 8.61
N TRP A 64 -14.76 -0.47 7.80
CA TRP A 64 -14.65 -0.60 6.35
C TRP A 64 -13.19 -0.68 5.86
N ASP A 65 -12.21 -0.76 6.77
CA ASP A 65 -10.88 -1.26 6.42
C ASP A 65 -10.99 -2.72 5.99
N ASP A 66 -9.93 -3.24 5.38
CA ASP A 66 -9.89 -4.60 4.84
C ASP A 66 -8.69 -5.43 5.30
N ASP A 67 -7.75 -4.84 6.03
CA ASP A 67 -6.52 -5.50 6.48
C ASP A 67 -5.97 -5.01 7.83
N LEU A 68 -4.81 -5.55 8.20
CA LEU A 68 -3.97 -5.05 9.27
C LEU A 68 -2.62 -4.58 8.72
N ASP A 69 -2.24 -3.38 9.12
CA ASP A 69 -1.08 -2.66 8.60
C ASP A 69 -0.02 -2.53 9.70
N LEU A 70 1.12 -3.21 9.54
CA LEU A 70 2.21 -3.27 10.51
C LEU A 70 3.54 -2.77 9.91
N GLY A 71 4.37 -2.11 10.71
CA GLY A 71 5.63 -1.53 10.27
C GLY A 71 6.79 -1.73 11.23
N CYS A 72 7.99 -1.82 10.66
CA CYS A 72 9.29 -1.83 11.33
C CYS A 72 10.23 -0.89 10.56
N VAL A 73 11.22 -0.29 11.22
CA VAL A 73 12.26 0.50 10.52
C VAL A 73 13.62 -0.13 10.76
N ILE A 74 14.29 -0.55 9.68
CA ILE A 74 15.63 -1.14 9.73
C ILE A 74 16.60 -0.10 10.30
N GLY A 75 17.33 -0.47 11.35
CA GLY A 75 18.28 0.39 12.05
C GLY A 75 17.68 1.19 13.22
N LEU A 76 16.36 1.14 13.45
CA LEU A 76 15.72 1.73 14.63
C LEU A 76 15.14 0.64 15.53
N ASN A 77 14.94 0.97 16.81
CA ASN A 77 14.27 0.09 17.79
C ASN A 77 14.85 -1.34 17.88
N GLY A 78 16.15 -1.49 17.59
CA GLY A 78 16.84 -2.78 17.60
C GLY A 78 16.62 -3.66 16.37
N VAL A 79 15.87 -3.21 15.37
CA VAL A 79 15.58 -3.98 14.15
C VAL A 79 16.79 -3.94 13.21
N THR A 80 17.22 -5.11 12.76
CA THR A 80 18.32 -5.32 11.80
C THR A 80 17.86 -6.21 10.66
N GLU A 81 18.51 -6.13 9.49
CA GLU A 81 18.05 -6.88 8.30
C GLU A 81 18.10 -8.41 8.50
N ASP A 82 19.04 -8.93 9.28
CA ASP A 82 19.15 -10.37 9.56
C ASP A 82 17.99 -10.94 10.41
N MET A 83 17.19 -10.08 11.03
CA MET A 83 15.98 -10.48 11.77
C MET A 83 14.76 -10.69 10.86
N ILE A 84 14.79 -10.21 9.62
CA ILE A 84 13.61 -10.14 8.74
C ILE A 84 13.15 -11.53 8.27
N GLU A 85 14.07 -12.34 7.75
CA GLU A 85 13.74 -13.70 7.30
C GLU A 85 13.19 -14.58 8.44
N PRO A 86 13.80 -14.60 9.65
CA PRO A 86 13.22 -15.27 10.82
C PRO A 86 11.80 -14.84 11.19
N VAL A 87 11.45 -13.56 11.01
CA VAL A 87 10.09 -13.07 11.25
C VAL A 87 9.11 -13.75 10.28
N PHE A 88 9.43 -13.74 8.98
CA PHE A 88 8.57 -14.32 7.96
C PHE A 88 8.43 -15.85 8.13
N ASP A 89 9.50 -16.53 8.51
CA ASP A 89 9.45 -17.96 8.83
C ASP A 89 8.55 -18.24 10.04
N ALA A 90 8.61 -17.41 11.09
CA ALA A 90 7.73 -17.55 12.24
C ALA A 90 6.24 -17.32 11.89
N PHE A 91 5.93 -16.42 10.94
CA PHE A 91 4.57 -16.31 10.40
C PHE A 91 4.16 -17.55 9.59
N ARG A 92 5.05 -18.11 8.74
CA ARG A 92 4.77 -19.35 8.01
C ARG A 92 4.50 -20.52 8.96
N ASP A 93 5.25 -20.64 10.05
CA ASP A 93 5.06 -21.66 11.09
C ASP A 93 3.70 -21.53 11.81
N ARG A 94 3.10 -20.33 11.82
CA ARG A 94 1.74 -20.09 12.30
C ARG A 94 0.66 -20.32 11.23
N GLY A 95 1.03 -20.78 10.04
CA GLY A 95 0.10 -21.12 8.97
C GLY A 95 -0.35 -19.95 8.11
N TYR A 96 0.38 -18.84 8.11
CA TYR A 96 0.20 -17.78 7.12
C TYR A 96 0.79 -18.20 5.79
N TYR A 97 0.12 -17.85 4.71
CA TYR A 97 0.81 -17.66 3.44
C TYR A 97 1.51 -16.31 3.47
N VAL A 98 2.78 -16.27 3.05
CA VAL A 98 3.66 -15.10 3.15
C VAL A 98 4.31 -14.85 1.79
N ASN A 99 3.88 -13.80 1.10
CA ASN A 99 4.47 -13.34 -0.15
C ASN A 99 5.44 -12.18 0.13
N VAL A 100 6.74 -12.44 0.05
CA VAL A 100 7.79 -11.46 0.37
C VAL A 100 8.21 -10.73 -0.90
N GLU A 101 8.23 -9.41 -0.80
CA GLU A 101 8.68 -8.50 -1.86
C GLU A 101 9.73 -7.53 -1.30
N SER A 102 10.58 -6.98 -2.16
CA SER A 102 11.55 -5.97 -1.73
C SER A 102 11.98 -5.08 -2.89
N ASN A 103 12.34 -3.85 -2.56
CA ASN A 103 12.98 -2.89 -3.45
C ASN A 103 13.98 -2.05 -2.63
N ASP A 104 14.56 -1.00 -3.22
CA ASP A 104 15.59 -0.20 -2.51
C ASP A 104 15.04 0.58 -1.29
N ARG A 105 13.71 0.65 -1.11
CA ARG A 105 13.03 1.42 -0.04
C ARG A 105 12.54 0.57 1.11
N TRP A 106 12.25 -0.71 0.88
CA TRP A 106 11.67 -1.59 1.89
C TRP A 106 11.84 -3.08 1.57
N ILE A 107 11.63 -3.92 2.58
CA ILE A 107 11.31 -5.34 2.46
C ILE A 107 9.93 -5.52 3.10
N ALA A 108 8.98 -6.11 2.40
CA ALA A 108 7.62 -6.25 2.91
C ALA A 108 7.08 -7.65 2.64
N ALA A 109 6.07 -8.04 3.40
CA ALA A 109 5.27 -9.20 3.08
C ALA A 109 3.79 -8.86 3.16
N GLY A 110 3.09 -9.15 2.06
CA GLY A 110 1.65 -9.37 2.11
C GLY A 110 1.40 -10.77 2.63
N MET A 111 0.65 -10.88 3.72
CA MET A 111 0.38 -12.16 4.37
C MET A 111 -1.12 -12.38 4.45
N ILE A 112 -1.55 -13.63 4.32
CA ILE A 112 -2.95 -13.99 4.53
C ILE A 112 -3.04 -15.23 5.40
N LYS A 113 -4.01 -15.24 6.30
CA LYS A 113 -4.43 -16.41 7.07
C LYS A 113 -5.94 -16.35 7.26
N SER A 114 -6.61 -17.49 7.07
CA SER A 114 -8.07 -17.52 6.95
C SER A 114 -8.53 -16.61 5.81
N SER A 115 -9.20 -15.50 6.11
CA SER A 115 -9.68 -14.51 5.13
C SER A 115 -9.16 -13.10 5.39
N LEU A 116 -8.19 -12.92 6.29
CA LEU A 116 -7.69 -11.60 6.67
C LEU A 116 -6.26 -11.39 6.19
N ARG A 117 -6.05 -10.27 5.49
CA ARG A 117 -4.73 -9.80 5.07
C ARG A 117 -4.02 -9.08 6.23
N VAL A 118 -2.73 -9.33 6.36
CA VAL A 118 -1.81 -8.63 7.24
C VAL A 118 -0.60 -8.20 6.43
N ASP A 119 -0.39 -6.90 6.30
CA ASP A 119 0.75 -6.32 5.60
C ASP A 119 1.82 -5.91 6.62
N LEU A 120 3.01 -6.47 6.49
CA LEU A 120 4.17 -6.15 7.34
C LEU A 120 5.29 -5.56 6.50
N THR A 121 5.67 -4.33 6.78
CA THR A 121 6.73 -3.63 6.05
C THR A 121 7.94 -3.30 6.93
N PHE A 122 9.14 -3.66 6.49
CA PHE A 122 10.43 -3.23 7.02
C PHE A 122 10.99 -2.10 6.15
N PHE A 123 10.91 -0.88 6.64
CA PHE A 123 11.34 0.31 5.91
C PHE A 123 12.86 0.53 6.01
N ARG A 124 13.48 0.92 4.91
CA ARG A 124 14.85 1.45 4.88
C ARG A 124 14.83 2.97 5.04
N ILE A 125 15.81 3.48 5.77
CA ILE A 125 16.01 4.92 5.94
C ILE A 125 16.76 5.45 4.73
N ILE A 126 16.20 6.49 4.10
CA ILE A 126 16.79 7.22 2.97
C ILE A 126 16.68 8.70 3.30
N ASP A 127 17.82 9.40 3.37
CA ASP A 127 17.88 10.82 3.69
C ASP A 127 17.01 11.22 4.90
N ASP A 128 17.16 10.47 5.99
CA ASP A 128 16.42 10.66 7.25
C ASP A 128 14.89 10.52 7.13
N SER A 129 14.43 9.80 6.10
CA SER A 129 13.02 9.52 5.85
C SER A 129 12.78 8.04 5.51
N ILE A 130 11.52 7.60 5.64
CA ILE A 130 11.05 6.29 5.16
C ILE A 130 9.91 6.46 4.16
N PHE A 131 9.83 5.56 3.19
CA PHE A 131 8.82 5.60 2.13
C PHE A 131 7.51 4.96 2.58
N HIS A 132 6.43 5.74 2.59
CA HIS A 132 5.06 5.25 2.73
C HIS A 132 4.31 5.42 1.41
N PHE A 133 3.69 4.34 0.94
CA PHE A 133 2.83 4.36 -0.26
C PHE A 133 1.72 5.43 -0.16
N PRO A 134 1.33 6.12 -1.26
CA PRO A 134 1.87 5.97 -2.61
C PRO A 134 3.16 6.74 -2.91
N MET A 135 3.44 7.86 -2.24
CA MET A 135 4.65 8.66 -2.44
C MET A 135 4.88 9.63 -1.26
N ILE A 136 4.64 9.17 -0.03
CA ILE A 136 4.78 9.99 1.17
C ILE A 136 6.06 9.59 1.90
N TRP A 137 7.02 10.50 1.94
CA TRP A 137 8.23 10.35 2.72
C TRP A 137 8.01 10.86 4.14
N MET A 138 8.15 9.97 5.12
CA MET A 138 7.93 10.28 6.52
C MET A 138 9.26 10.42 7.26
N PRO A 139 9.45 11.49 8.04
CA PRO A 139 10.70 11.68 8.77
C PRO A 139 10.89 10.61 9.84
N THR A 140 12.14 10.13 10.00
CA THR A 140 12.50 9.03 10.93
C THR A 140 12.19 9.36 12.39
N HIS A 141 12.15 10.64 12.77
CA HIS A 141 11.88 11.05 14.14
C HIS A 141 10.51 10.56 14.65
N LEU A 142 9.55 10.29 13.75
CA LEU A 142 8.25 9.72 14.10
C LEU A 142 8.36 8.26 14.57
N PHE A 143 9.46 7.59 14.27
CA PHE A 143 9.64 6.14 14.46
C PHE A 143 10.79 5.81 15.41
N SER A 144 11.66 6.76 15.72
CA SER A 144 12.82 6.56 16.62
C SER A 144 12.45 6.40 18.09
N ASN A 145 11.29 6.90 18.51
CA ASN A 145 10.77 6.76 19.87
C ASN A 145 9.25 6.56 19.82
N LEU A 146 8.85 5.33 19.48
CA LEU A 146 7.45 4.95 19.33
C LEU A 146 6.64 5.18 20.61
N LYS A 147 5.37 5.53 20.46
CA LYS A 147 4.44 5.75 21.57
C LYS A 147 3.67 4.47 21.85
N GLU A 148 3.67 4.03 23.11
CA GLU A 148 2.80 2.93 23.56
C GLU A 148 1.35 3.42 23.75
N ILE A 149 0.39 2.62 23.28
CA ILE A 149 -1.04 2.82 23.47
C ILE A 149 -1.72 1.52 23.95
N GLN A 150 -2.85 1.67 24.64
CA GLN A 150 -3.77 0.57 24.91
C GLN A 150 -4.70 0.39 23.72
N PHE A 151 -4.70 -0.78 23.10
CA PHE A 151 -5.58 -1.07 21.98
C PHE A 151 -5.96 -2.55 21.99
N MET A 152 -7.23 -2.87 21.72
CA MET A 152 -7.73 -4.25 21.69
C MET A 152 -7.43 -5.12 22.94
N GLY A 153 -7.17 -4.49 24.09
CA GLY A 153 -6.83 -5.18 25.35
C GLY A 153 -5.35 -5.55 25.49
N GLY A 154 -4.46 -4.98 24.67
CA GLY A 154 -3.01 -5.11 24.80
C GLY A 154 -2.28 -3.79 24.58
N ASN A 155 -0.95 -3.83 24.77
CA ASN A 155 -0.07 -2.71 24.51
C ASN A 155 0.47 -2.80 23.07
N TYR A 156 0.31 -1.72 22.31
CA TYR A 156 0.81 -1.60 20.95
C TYR A 156 1.57 -0.30 20.76
N LEU A 157 2.48 -0.28 19.80
CA LEU A 157 3.27 0.89 19.47
C LEU A 157 2.69 1.61 18.25
N VAL A 158 2.75 2.92 18.25
CA VAL A 158 2.40 3.79 17.11
C VAL A 158 3.51 4.82 16.87
N PRO A 159 3.58 5.42 15.68
CA PRO A 159 4.43 6.58 15.43
C PRO A 159 4.16 7.72 16.43
N ASN A 160 5.18 8.52 16.73
CA ASN A 160 5.14 9.53 17.79
C ASN A 160 5.63 10.91 17.31
N PRO A 161 4.80 11.96 17.40
CA PRO A 161 3.42 11.96 17.85
C PRO A 161 2.46 11.36 16.79
N PRO A 162 1.45 10.55 17.20
CA PRO A 162 0.56 9.90 16.24
C PRO A 162 -0.27 10.90 15.43
N GLU A 163 -0.60 12.06 16.00
CA GLU A 163 -1.36 13.11 15.32
C GLU A 163 -0.59 13.73 14.16
N GLU A 164 0.74 13.81 14.26
CA GLU A 164 1.60 14.32 13.19
C GLU A 164 1.75 13.27 12.08
N TYR A 165 1.94 12.00 12.44
CA TYR A 165 1.96 10.89 11.49
C TYR A 165 0.66 10.82 10.69
N LEU A 166 -0.50 10.83 11.36
CA LEU A 166 -1.81 10.75 10.71
C LEU A 166 -2.11 11.99 9.87
N ARG A 167 -1.72 13.19 10.33
CA ARG A 167 -1.85 14.42 9.54
C ARG A 167 -0.96 14.39 8.30
N THR A 168 0.25 13.85 8.39
CA THR A 168 1.18 13.71 7.26
C THR A 168 0.65 12.73 6.23
N LYS A 169 -0.01 11.65 6.65
CA LYS A 169 -0.57 10.63 5.75
C LYS A 169 -1.92 11.03 5.13
N TYR A 170 -2.85 11.50 5.96
CA TYR A 170 -4.26 11.68 5.60
C TYR A 170 -4.70 13.16 5.56
N GLY A 171 -3.80 14.10 5.84
CA GLY A 171 -4.09 15.52 5.82
C GLY A 171 -4.76 16.05 7.09
N PRO A 172 -5.13 17.35 7.11
CA PRO A 172 -5.59 18.02 8.32
C PRO A 172 -6.89 17.46 8.90
N ASP A 173 -7.72 16.85 8.05
CA ASP A 173 -9.05 16.35 8.39
C ASP A 173 -9.05 14.85 8.78
N TRP A 174 -7.89 14.27 9.07
CA TRP A 174 -7.73 12.84 9.40
C TRP A 174 -8.65 12.38 10.55
N ILE A 175 -9.06 13.29 11.43
CA ILE A 175 -9.93 13.01 12.58
C ILE A 175 -11.40 12.78 12.17
N THR A 176 -11.77 13.10 10.93
CA THR A 176 -13.12 12.87 10.40
C THR A 176 -13.16 11.49 9.74
N PRO A 177 -14.07 10.59 10.14
CA PRO A 177 -14.23 9.30 9.48
C PRO A 177 -14.64 9.45 8.01
N LYS A 178 -13.87 8.85 7.11
CA LYS A 178 -14.10 8.87 5.66
C LYS A 178 -13.90 7.47 5.07
N LYS A 179 -14.80 7.08 4.16
CA LYS A 179 -14.62 5.89 3.30
C LYS A 179 -13.80 6.23 2.05
N VAL A 180 -13.98 7.44 1.54
CA VAL A 180 -13.29 7.97 0.37
C VAL A 180 -12.23 8.94 0.87
N TYR A 181 -10.96 8.58 0.74
CA TYR A 181 -9.82 9.30 1.33
C TYR A 181 -8.68 9.53 0.32
N GLU A 182 -8.82 9.04 -0.91
CA GLU A 182 -7.78 8.98 -1.93
C GLU A 182 -7.31 10.39 -2.32
N GLN A 183 -8.24 11.34 -2.43
CA GLN A 183 -7.91 12.73 -2.73
C GLN A 183 -7.13 13.39 -1.58
N ASP A 184 -7.46 13.10 -0.32
CA ASP A 184 -6.76 13.68 0.84
C ASP A 184 -5.29 13.20 0.88
N VAL A 185 -5.07 11.91 0.56
CA VAL A 185 -3.74 11.30 0.45
C VAL A 185 -2.97 11.89 -0.74
N LEU A 186 -3.62 12.01 -1.91
CA LEU A 186 -3.02 12.65 -3.08
C LEU A 186 -2.55 14.09 -2.77
N ASP A 187 -3.36 14.86 -2.05
CA ASP A 187 -3.01 16.22 -1.62
C ASP A 187 -1.82 16.24 -0.65
N GLN A 188 -1.58 15.17 0.12
CA GLN A 188 -0.39 15.05 0.97
C GLN A 188 0.84 14.64 0.17
N VAL A 189 0.70 13.77 -0.82
CA VAL A 189 1.80 13.41 -1.73
C VAL A 189 2.39 14.67 -2.38
N MET A 190 1.55 15.59 -2.85
CA MET A 190 1.99 16.84 -3.49
C MET A 190 2.77 17.76 -2.55
N LYS A 191 2.67 17.55 -1.23
CA LYS A 191 3.42 18.30 -0.19
C LYS A 191 4.64 17.54 0.31
N SER A 192 4.77 16.26 -0.04
CA SER A 192 5.85 15.40 0.40
C SER A 192 7.15 15.77 -0.30
N PRO A 193 8.32 15.71 0.38
CA PRO A 193 9.60 15.95 -0.29
C PRO A 193 9.82 14.94 -1.41
N THR A 194 10.45 15.40 -2.49
CA THR A 194 10.77 14.56 -3.64
C THR A 194 12.19 14.03 -3.53
N PHE A 195 12.36 12.74 -3.25
CA PHE A 195 13.66 12.09 -3.31
C PHE A 195 13.85 11.43 -4.68
N LYS A 196 14.87 11.86 -5.41
CA LYS A 196 15.31 11.15 -6.61
C LYS A 196 16.18 9.98 -6.16
N ILE A 197 15.58 8.80 -6.05
CA ILE A 197 16.34 7.57 -5.86
C ILE A 197 16.74 7.08 -7.25
N PRO A 198 18.04 7.06 -7.60
CA PRO A 198 18.48 6.42 -8.83
C PRO A 198 18.04 4.96 -8.79
N THR A 199 17.23 4.55 -9.76
CA THR A 199 16.77 3.16 -9.82
C THR A 199 17.94 2.29 -10.26
N SER A 200 18.18 1.20 -9.54
CA SER A 200 19.22 0.21 -9.88
C SER A 200 18.90 -0.59 -11.15
N GLN A 201 17.64 -0.53 -11.64
CA GLN A 201 17.16 -1.25 -12.81
C GLN A 201 17.08 -0.36 -14.06
N ALA A 202 17.37 -0.96 -15.22
CA ALA A 202 17.15 -0.33 -16.52
C ALA A 202 15.64 -0.16 -16.73
N GLN A 203 15.18 1.09 -16.89
CA GLN A 203 13.76 1.36 -17.06
C GLN A 203 13.33 0.99 -18.48
N THR A 204 12.61 -0.13 -18.59
CA THR A 204 11.83 -0.48 -19.76
C THR A 204 10.56 0.36 -19.79
N SER A 205 10.15 0.80 -20.99
CA SER A 205 8.94 1.62 -21.15
C SER A 205 7.70 0.76 -20.89
N THR A 206 6.91 1.13 -19.87
CA THR A 206 5.57 0.59 -19.60
C THR A 206 4.55 1.39 -20.39
N LYS A 207 3.54 0.72 -20.97
CA LYS A 207 2.46 1.38 -21.69
C LYS A 207 1.15 1.32 -20.93
N LEU A 208 0.36 2.38 -21.04
CA LEU A 208 -1.02 2.39 -20.57
C LEU A 208 -1.94 2.98 -21.65
N ARG A 209 -2.93 2.21 -22.06
CA ARG A 209 -3.99 2.62 -22.97
C ARG A 209 -5.22 3.08 -22.21
N ILE A 210 -5.77 4.24 -22.56
CA ILE A 210 -6.98 4.80 -21.94
C ILE A 210 -8.18 4.60 -22.87
N LEU A 211 -9.19 3.91 -22.36
CA LEU A 211 -10.47 3.71 -23.05
C LEU A 211 -11.62 4.40 -22.30
N ASP A 212 -12.51 5.05 -23.06
CA ASP A 212 -13.75 5.63 -22.54
C ASP A 212 -14.80 4.56 -22.20
N ARG A 213 -15.97 5.01 -21.73
CA ARG A 213 -17.11 4.14 -21.36
C ARG A 213 -17.70 3.36 -22.55
N GLN A 214 -17.32 3.68 -23.78
CA GLN A 214 -17.69 2.98 -25.00
C GLN A 214 -16.55 2.11 -25.55
N ASN A 215 -15.48 1.90 -24.78
CA ASN A 215 -14.25 1.19 -25.18
C ASN A 215 -13.52 1.84 -26.36
N ARG A 216 -13.66 3.15 -26.57
CA ARG A 216 -12.93 3.88 -27.60
C ARG A 216 -11.67 4.48 -27.00
N SER A 217 -10.58 4.49 -27.76
CA SER A 217 -9.34 5.13 -27.37
C SER A 217 -9.55 6.62 -27.14
N VAL A 218 -9.03 7.11 -26.01
CA VAL A 218 -9.15 8.52 -25.63
C VAL A 218 -7.85 9.22 -25.95
N ARG A 219 -7.88 10.14 -26.91
CA ARG A 219 -6.76 11.03 -27.24
C ARG A 219 -6.72 12.20 -26.28
N GLY A 220 -5.52 12.57 -25.82
CA GLY A 220 -5.31 13.73 -24.95
C GLY A 220 -5.85 13.56 -23.52
N ALA A 221 -6.08 12.32 -23.07
CA ALA A 221 -6.37 12.06 -21.67
C ALA A 221 -5.13 12.37 -20.83
N GLU A 222 -5.29 13.18 -19.78
CA GLU A 222 -4.24 13.47 -18.81
C GLU A 222 -4.09 12.27 -17.87
N VAL A 223 -2.86 11.80 -17.71
CA VAL A 223 -2.52 10.71 -16.81
C VAL A 223 -1.34 11.13 -15.95
N ASN A 224 -1.54 11.05 -14.64
CA ASN A 224 -0.50 11.24 -13.63
C ASN A 224 -0.25 9.92 -12.92
N VAL A 225 0.91 9.31 -13.19
CA VAL A 225 1.47 8.22 -12.40
C VAL A 225 2.19 8.87 -11.22
N VAL A 226 1.54 8.84 -10.05
CA VAL A 226 1.82 9.76 -8.95
C VAL A 226 3.29 9.67 -8.52
N GLY A 227 3.98 10.81 -8.60
CA GLY A 227 5.40 10.99 -8.27
C GLY A 227 6.40 10.45 -9.30
N LEU A 228 5.94 9.93 -10.45
CA LEU A 228 6.79 9.39 -11.50
C LEU A 228 6.65 10.11 -12.83
N ALA A 229 5.42 10.28 -13.32
CA ALA A 229 5.18 10.83 -14.65
C ALA A 229 3.83 11.56 -14.72
N GLU A 230 3.78 12.66 -15.45
CA GLU A 230 2.57 13.38 -15.81
C GLU A 230 2.61 13.64 -17.32
N THR A 231 1.67 13.07 -18.04
CA THR A 231 1.66 13.08 -19.51
C THR A 231 0.23 12.96 -20.06
N THR A 232 0.08 13.09 -21.38
CA THR A 232 -1.20 12.96 -22.08
C THR A 232 -1.15 11.86 -23.12
N THR A 233 -2.26 11.15 -23.33
CA THR A 233 -2.33 10.09 -24.35
C THR A 233 -2.13 10.62 -25.78
N ASP A 234 -1.51 9.79 -26.61
CA ASP A 234 -1.36 10.02 -28.04
C ASP A 234 -2.67 9.81 -28.84
N ASP A 235 -2.57 9.81 -30.18
CA ASP A 235 -3.72 9.64 -31.08
C ASP A 235 -4.38 8.25 -30.96
N ASP A 236 -3.64 7.23 -30.50
CA ASP A 236 -4.11 5.85 -30.30
C ASP A 236 -4.55 5.58 -28.84
N GLY A 237 -4.46 6.61 -27.98
CA GLY A 237 -4.87 6.57 -26.58
C GLY A 237 -3.82 6.00 -25.63
N TYR A 238 -2.55 5.96 -26.02
CA TYR A 238 -1.46 5.43 -25.19
C TYR A 238 -0.65 6.52 -24.50
N ILE A 239 -0.15 6.19 -23.33
CA ILE A 239 1.00 6.83 -22.71
C ILE A 239 2.13 5.81 -22.52
N GLU A 240 3.35 6.33 -22.41
CA GLU A 240 4.55 5.56 -22.07
C GLU A 240 5.24 6.20 -20.86
N PHE A 241 5.68 5.39 -19.91
CA PHE A 241 6.37 5.84 -18.70
C PHE A 241 7.30 4.76 -18.14
N GLY A 242 8.30 5.19 -17.36
CA GLY A 242 9.21 4.29 -16.67
C GLY A 242 8.68 3.93 -15.28
N LEU A 243 8.70 2.64 -14.94
CA LEU A 243 8.45 2.16 -13.59
C LEU A 243 9.77 1.77 -12.92
N PRO A 244 10.00 2.18 -11.66
CA PRO A 244 11.23 1.84 -10.95
C PRO A 244 11.27 0.36 -10.52
N TYR A 245 10.13 -0.22 -10.19
CA TYR A 245 9.99 -1.56 -9.61
C TYR A 245 8.68 -2.22 -10.07
N GLN A 246 8.58 -3.53 -9.92
CA GLN A 246 7.29 -4.22 -9.83
C GLN A 246 6.69 -3.90 -8.46
N ASP A 247 5.63 -3.10 -8.41
CA ASP A 247 5.09 -2.55 -7.17
C ASP A 247 3.66 -2.02 -7.39
N MET A 248 3.03 -1.59 -6.31
CA MET A 248 1.80 -0.81 -6.32
C MET A 248 2.08 0.63 -6.74
N TYR A 249 1.18 1.20 -7.53
CA TYR A 249 1.21 2.60 -7.96
C TYR A 249 -0.16 3.25 -7.84
N MET A 250 -0.17 4.55 -7.53
CA MET A 250 -1.36 5.39 -7.62
C MET A 250 -1.37 6.13 -8.96
N LEU A 251 -2.52 6.14 -9.63
CA LEU A 251 -2.72 6.85 -10.89
C LEU A 251 -3.91 7.81 -10.81
N VAL A 252 -3.80 8.96 -11.46
CA VAL A 252 -4.92 9.89 -11.67
C VAL A 252 -5.15 10.03 -13.17
N ILE A 253 -6.36 9.71 -13.62
CA ILE A 253 -6.73 9.73 -15.04
C ILE A 253 -7.84 10.75 -15.23
N ARG A 254 -7.70 11.64 -16.23
CA ARG A 254 -8.66 12.69 -16.56
C ARG A 254 -8.87 12.82 -18.05
N PHE A 255 -10.12 12.94 -18.46
CA PHE A 255 -10.51 13.31 -19.83
C PHE A 255 -11.97 13.73 -19.83
N ASP A 256 -12.35 14.67 -20.69
CA ASP A 256 -13.71 15.22 -20.75
C ASP A 256 -14.23 15.65 -19.35
N ASP A 257 -15.32 15.04 -18.86
CA ASP A 257 -15.89 15.20 -17.52
C ASP A 257 -15.49 14.08 -16.55
N HIS A 258 -14.65 13.15 -16.99
CA HIS A 258 -14.18 12.02 -16.21
C HIS A 258 -12.90 12.35 -15.45
N LYS A 259 -12.88 12.02 -14.16
CA LYS A 259 -11.70 11.98 -13.31
C LYS A 259 -11.81 10.75 -12.42
N GLU A 260 -10.75 9.97 -12.37
CA GLU A 260 -10.65 8.85 -11.44
C GLU A 260 -9.27 8.79 -10.79
N ILE A 261 -9.24 8.46 -9.50
CA ILE A 261 -8.02 8.10 -8.78
C ILE A 261 -8.05 6.59 -8.59
N LEU A 262 -7.09 5.91 -9.22
CA LEU A 262 -6.79 4.51 -8.95
C LEU A 262 -5.76 4.49 -7.83
N TYR A 263 -6.21 4.19 -6.62
CA TYR A 263 -5.36 4.31 -5.43
C TYR A 263 -4.24 3.27 -5.42
N GLN A 264 -4.51 2.06 -5.93
CA GLN A 264 -3.58 0.93 -5.89
C GLN A 264 -3.72 0.09 -7.18
N GLU A 265 -2.69 0.15 -8.02
CA GLU A 265 -2.55 -0.69 -9.21
C GLU A 265 -1.18 -1.37 -9.18
N PHE A 266 -1.17 -2.70 -9.25
CA PHE A 266 0.05 -3.48 -9.33
C PHE A 266 0.57 -3.49 -10.76
N LEU A 267 1.74 -2.90 -10.98
CA LEU A 267 2.32 -2.77 -12.31
C LEU A 267 3.73 -3.36 -12.36
N ILE A 268 4.05 -3.98 -13.48
CA ILE A 268 5.33 -4.60 -13.79
C ILE A 268 6.02 -3.75 -14.88
N PRO A 269 7.28 -3.31 -14.68
CA PRO A 269 8.02 -2.55 -15.67
C PRO A 269 8.10 -3.25 -17.03
N GLY A 270 7.82 -2.52 -18.12
CA GLY A 270 7.88 -3.03 -19.48
C GLY A 270 6.62 -3.72 -20.01
N LEU A 271 5.61 -3.98 -19.17
CA LEU A 271 4.33 -4.51 -19.65
C LEU A 271 3.42 -3.40 -20.18
N SER A 272 2.37 -3.80 -20.91
CA SER A 272 1.33 -2.92 -21.43
C SER A 272 0.02 -3.16 -20.70
N TYR A 273 -0.70 -2.10 -20.39
CA TYR A 273 -1.95 -2.15 -19.62
C TYR A 273 -3.06 -1.37 -20.31
N VAL A 274 -4.30 -1.74 -20.01
CA VAL A 274 -5.50 -1.04 -20.45
C VAL A 274 -6.29 -0.57 -19.25
N TYR A 275 -6.58 0.72 -19.23
CA TYR A 275 -7.59 1.32 -18.38
C TYR A 275 -8.92 1.41 -19.12
N LYS A 276 -10.00 1.04 -18.44
CA LYS A 276 -11.37 1.23 -18.91
C LYS A 276 -12.15 2.03 -17.89
N ALA A 277 -12.74 3.14 -18.33
CA ALA A 277 -13.64 3.92 -17.48
C ALA A 277 -14.91 3.12 -17.17
N ASP A 278 -15.23 3.02 -15.88
CA ASP A 278 -16.46 2.37 -15.42
C ASP A 278 -17.60 3.42 -15.35
N PRO A 279 -18.76 3.17 -15.98
CA PRO A 279 -19.89 4.08 -15.90
C PRO A 279 -20.58 4.11 -14.53
N SER A 280 -20.36 3.09 -13.68
CA SER A 280 -21.03 2.89 -12.39
C SER A 280 -20.20 3.30 -11.17
N ILE A 281 -18.87 3.39 -11.31
CA ILE A 281 -17.94 3.75 -10.25
C ILE A 281 -16.94 4.77 -10.81
N ASN A 282 -16.87 5.94 -10.20
CA ASN A 282 -16.02 7.05 -10.66
C ASN A 282 -14.80 7.31 -9.76
N ASN A 283 -14.67 6.62 -8.62
CA ASN A 283 -13.51 6.73 -7.74
C ASN A 283 -13.40 5.51 -6.81
N GLY A 284 -12.20 5.25 -6.28
CA GLY A 284 -11.98 4.22 -5.26
C GLY A 284 -11.98 2.80 -5.82
N ARG A 285 -11.63 2.62 -7.10
CA ARG A 285 -11.33 1.30 -7.67
C ARG A 285 -9.85 0.95 -7.44
N PHE A 286 -9.60 -0.34 -7.29
CA PHE A 286 -8.27 -0.91 -7.03
C PHE A 286 -8.05 -2.07 -8.01
N MET A 287 -6.82 -2.25 -8.47
CA MET A 287 -6.42 -3.38 -9.31
C MET A 287 -7.29 -3.56 -10.58
N VAL A 288 -7.68 -2.47 -11.24
CA VAL A 288 -8.58 -2.49 -12.42
C VAL A 288 -7.84 -2.45 -13.75
N LEU A 289 -6.55 -2.13 -13.76
CA LEU A 289 -5.76 -2.17 -14.98
C LEU A 289 -5.57 -3.62 -15.43
N THR A 290 -5.91 -3.91 -16.68
CA THR A 290 -5.73 -5.23 -17.27
C THR A 290 -4.53 -5.23 -18.19
N GLU A 291 -3.67 -6.23 -18.08
CA GLU A 291 -2.56 -6.43 -19.02
C GLU A 291 -3.09 -6.55 -20.46
N GLU A 292 -2.49 -5.79 -21.38
CA GLU A 292 -2.72 -5.91 -22.81
C GLU A 292 -1.76 -6.97 -23.36
N PRO A 293 -2.24 -8.07 -23.95
CA PRO A 293 -1.36 -9.06 -24.55
C PRO A 293 -0.48 -8.39 -25.62
N GLU A 294 0.81 -8.71 -25.64
CA GLU A 294 1.68 -8.27 -26.74
C GLU A 294 1.06 -8.73 -28.08
N ALA A 295 0.98 -7.80 -29.03
CA ALA A 295 0.58 -8.14 -30.39
C ALA A 295 1.66 -9.08 -30.98
N VAL A 296 1.30 -10.36 -31.13
CA VAL A 296 2.11 -11.39 -31.80
C VAL A 296 2.34 -11.03 -33.27
#